data_AF-A0A0R3RP57-F1
#
_entry.id   AF-A0A0R3RP57-F1
#
_cell.length_a   1.000
_cell.length_b   1.000
_cell.length_c   1.000
_cell.angle_alpha   90.00
_cell.angle_beta   90.00
_cell.angle_gamma   90.00
#
_symmetry.space_group_name_H-M   'P 1'
#
loop_
_entity.id
_entity.type
_entity.pdbx_description
1 polymer ?
#
loop_
_entity_poly.entity_id
_entity_poly.type
_entity_poly.pdbx_seq_one_letter_code
_entity_poly.pdbx_strand_id
1 'polypeptide(L)'
;LLQEVGSIIGKRGDHIKFIRDQSGAKINISDGSCPERIVTITGSTGTINKAFGMICSKLQQDLQAFPNSIPKPPITMRLIVPATQCGCIIGKGGSKIKEIREVSNKLRIKG
;
A
#
# COMPACT_ATOMS: atom_id res chain seq x y z
N LEU A 1 -1.81 -16.20 4.29
CA LEU A 1 -1.32 -15.11 3.41
C LEU A 1 -2.43 -14.39 2.62
N LEU A 2 -3.66 -14.91 2.54
CA LEU A 2 -4.79 -14.28 1.82
C LEU A 2 -5.65 -13.31 2.67
N GLN A 3 -5.24 -12.99 3.91
CA GLN A 3 -6.13 -12.32 4.88
C GLN A 3 -5.95 -10.79 4.96
N GLU A 4 -4.86 -10.23 4.42
CA GLU A 4 -4.53 -8.80 4.55
C GLU A 4 -5.53 -7.92 3.79
N VAL A 5 -5.89 -8.28 2.56
CA VAL A 5 -6.82 -7.47 1.75
C VAL A 5 -8.26 -7.59 2.24
N GLY A 6 -8.66 -8.76 2.76
CA GLY A 6 -9.98 -8.95 3.37
C GLY A 6 -10.20 -8.02 4.56
N SER A 7 -9.14 -7.73 5.32
CA SER A 7 -9.21 -6.80 6.44
C SER A 7 -9.25 -5.33 6.02
N ILE A 8 -8.54 -4.94 4.95
CA ILE A 8 -8.63 -3.59 4.36
C ILE A 8 -10.04 -3.33 3.81
N ILE A 9 -10.67 -4.33 3.18
CA ILE A 9 -12.05 -4.23 2.70
C ILE A 9 -13.03 -4.13 3.87
N GLY A 10 -12.77 -4.89 4.93
CA GLY A 10 -13.64 -5.02 6.10
C GLY A 10 -14.85 -5.91 5.84
N LYS A 11 -15.55 -6.29 6.92
CA LYS A 11 -16.79 -7.08 6.82
C LYS A 11 -17.81 -6.30 5.97
N ARG A 12 -18.35 -6.94 4.92
CA ARG A 12 -19.31 -6.33 3.96
C ARG A 12 -18.78 -5.12 3.17
N GLY A 13 -17.47 -4.86 3.15
CA GLY A 13 -16.92 -3.70 2.44
C GLY A 13 -17.13 -2.36 3.16
N ASP A 14 -17.50 -2.37 4.44
CA ASP A 14 -17.76 -1.16 5.21
C ASP A 14 -16.48 -0.33 5.41
N HIS A 15 -15.36 -0.98 5.71
CA HIS A 15 -14.10 -0.31 5.99
C HIS A 15 -13.53 0.39 4.75
N ILE A 16 -13.57 -0.26 3.59
CA ILE A 16 -13.15 0.40 2.34
C ILE A 16 -14.08 1.57 1.97
N LYS A 17 -15.38 1.48 2.28
CA LYS A 17 -16.32 2.57 2.08
C LYS A 17 -15.98 3.75 2.99
N PHE A 18 -15.66 3.49 4.26
CA PHE A 18 -15.18 4.49 5.20
C PHE A 18 -13.88 5.15 4.73
N ILE A 19 -12.89 4.38 4.26
CA ILE A 19 -11.63 4.92 3.74
C ILE A 19 -11.90 5.81 2.52
N ARG A 20 -12.76 5.39 1.59
CA ARG A 20 -13.15 6.21 0.42
C ARG A 20 -13.78 7.54 0.84
N ASP A 21 -14.71 7.49 1.79
CA ASP A 21 -15.42 8.66 2.32
C ASP A 21 -14.47 9.62 3.05
N GLN A 22 -13.67 9.10 3.98
CA GLN A 22 -12.74 9.89 4.79
C GLN A 22 -11.56 10.44 3.99
N SER A 23 -11.03 9.67 3.05
CA SER A 23 -9.90 10.13 2.22
C SER A 23 -10.35 11.07 1.11
N GLY A 24 -11.62 11.01 0.70
CA GLY A 24 -12.10 11.63 -0.54
C GLY A 24 -11.45 11.06 -1.81
N ALA A 25 -10.67 9.97 -1.70
CA ALA A 25 -10.00 9.35 -2.82
C ALA A 25 -10.92 8.32 -3.50
N LYS A 26 -10.82 8.24 -4.83
CA LYS A 26 -11.47 7.17 -5.60
C LYS A 26 -10.61 5.91 -5.49
N ILE A 27 -11.09 4.93 -4.73
CA ILE A 27 -10.37 3.67 -4.51
C ILE A 27 -11.06 2.54 -5.26
N ASN A 28 -10.35 1.88 -6.19
CA ASN A 28 -10.80 0.67 -6.88
C ASN A 28 -9.99 -0.54 -6.40
N ILE A 29 -10.61 -1.71 -6.31
CA ILE A 29 -9.92 -2.95 -5.92
C ILE A 29 -10.19 -3.95 -7.04
N SER A 30 -9.12 -4.53 -7.60
CA SER A 30 -9.25 -5.56 -8.63
C SER A 30 -10.00 -6.79 -8.10
N ASP A 31 -10.67 -7.49 -9.00
CA ASP A 31 -11.33 -8.75 -8.71
C ASP A 31 -10.32 -9.81 -8.26
N GLY A 32 -10.81 -10.80 -7.51
CA GLY A 32 -9.99 -11.85 -6.90
C GLY A 32 -9.49 -12.90 -7.88
N SER A 33 -9.48 -12.62 -9.19
CA SER A 33 -9.04 -13.56 -10.23
C SER A 33 -7.52 -13.80 -10.18
N CYS A 34 -6.78 -12.91 -9.52
CA CYS A 34 -5.34 -13.05 -9.27
C CYS A 34 -5.08 -13.27 -7.77
N PRO A 35 -3.99 -13.98 -7.40
CA PRO A 35 -3.60 -14.16 -5.99
C PRO A 35 -3.26 -12.83 -5.30
N GLU A 36 -2.89 -11.81 -6.07
CA GLU A 36 -2.65 -10.45 -5.61
C GLU A 36 -3.81 -9.54 -6.04
N ARG A 37 -4.37 -8.77 -5.10
CA ARG A 37 -5.38 -7.75 -5.40
C ARG A 37 -4.71 -6.39 -5.58
N ILE A 38 -5.01 -5.72 -6.67
CA ILE A 38 -4.49 -4.38 -6.98
C ILE A 38 -5.46 -3.36 -6.41
N VAL A 39 -4.97 -2.50 -5.51
CA VAL A 39 -5.71 -1.36 -4.99
C VAL A 39 -5.27 -0.12 -5.75
N THR A 40 -6.16 0.43 -6.56
CA THR A 40 -5.94 1.67 -7.32
C THR A 40 -6.53 2.83 -6.56
N ILE A 41 -5.70 3.79 -6.14
CA ILE A 41 -6.13 5.01 -5.45
C ILE A 41 -5.94 6.17 -6.43
N THR A 42 -7.01 6.94 -6.67
CA THR A 42 -7.01 8.08 -7.58
C THR A 42 -7.53 9.32 -6.85
N GLY A 43 -6.81 10.43 -6.96
CA GLY A 43 -7.14 11.69 -6.31
C GLY A 43 -5.97 12.67 -6.35
N SER A 44 -6.07 13.74 -5.58
CA SER A 44 -4.93 14.65 -5.33
C SER A 44 -3.91 14.02 -4.39
N THR A 45 -2.67 14.53 -4.39
CA THR A 45 -1.60 14.04 -3.50
C THR A 45 -2.03 13.98 -2.03
N GLY A 46 -2.78 14.98 -1.55
CA GLY A 46 -3.32 14.99 -0.18
C GLY A 46 -4.29 13.84 0.09
N THR A 47 -5.24 13.60 -0.82
CA THR A 47 -6.21 12.50 -0.70
C THR A 47 -5.57 11.13 -0.80
N ILE A 48 -4.58 10.97 -1.69
CA ILE A 48 -3.83 9.72 -1.86
C ILE A 48 -3.04 9.41 -0.60
N ASN A 49 -2.29 10.38 -0.07
CA ASN A 49 -1.54 10.22 1.19
C ASN A 49 -2.47 9.88 2.36
N LYS A 50 -3.63 10.52 2.45
CA LYS A 50 -4.63 10.24 3.49
C LYS A 50 -5.17 8.81 3.37
N ALA A 51 -5.56 8.38 2.17
CA ALA A 51 -6.00 7.00 1.91
C ALA A 51 -4.91 5.98 2.26
N PHE A 52 -3.68 6.24 1.80
CA PHE A 52 -2.53 5.38 2.03
C PHE A 52 -2.20 5.24 3.51
N GLY A 53 -2.21 6.34 4.26
CA GLY A 53 -2.02 6.34 5.71
C GLY A 53 -3.06 5.50 6.44
N MET A 54 -4.35 5.65 6.11
CA MET A 54 -5.42 4.84 6.70
C MET A 54 -5.25 3.34 6.44
N ILE A 55 -4.87 2.97 5.21
CA ILE A 55 -4.60 1.57 4.85
C ILE A 55 -3.41 1.02 5.65
N CYS A 56 -2.33 1.79 5.78
CA CYS A 56 -1.15 1.40 6.56
C CYS A 56 -1.50 1.20 8.04
N SER A 57 -2.25 2.12 8.64
CA SER A 57 -2.70 2.01 10.03
C SER A 57 -3.54 0.75 10.24
N LYS A 58 -4.42 0.43 9.30
CA LYS A 58 -5.25 -0.78 9.37
C LYS A 58 -4.41 -2.05 9.30
N LEU A 59 -3.48 -2.13 8.34
CA LEU A 59 -2.53 -3.25 8.23
C LEU A 59 -1.70 -3.44 9.50
N GLN A 60 -1.27 -2.35 10.12
CA GLN A 60 -0.51 -2.39 11.37
C GLN A 60 -1.37 -2.91 12.55
N GLN A 61 -2.63 -2.48 12.64
CA GLN A 61 -3.56 -2.98 13.66
C GLN A 61 -3.82 -4.48 13.49
N ASP A 62 -3.98 -4.95 12.26
CA ASP A 62 -4.19 -6.37 12.00
C ASP A 62 -2.96 -7.19 12.37
N LEU A 63 -1.76 -6.67 12.11
CA LEU A 63 -0.52 -7.29 12.55
C LEU A 63 -0.39 -7.36 14.08
N GLN A 64 -0.89 -6.33 14.79
CA GLN A 64 -0.92 -6.31 16.26
C GLN A 64 -1.93 -7.31 16.84
N ALA A 65 -3.01 -7.62 16.12
CA ALA A 65 -4.00 -8.61 16.51
C ALA A 65 -3.48 -10.06 16.46
N PHE A 66 -2.33 -10.32 15.82
CA PHE A 66 -1.68 -11.63 15.90
C PHE A 66 -1.03 -11.86 17.26
N PRO A 67 -1.18 -13.07 17.84
CA PRO A 67 -0.57 -13.42 19.12
C PRO A 67 0.96 -13.29 19.06
N ASN A 68 1.57 -12.80 20.15
CA ASN A 68 3.00 -12.54 20.26
C ASN A 68 3.90 -13.79 20.08
N SER A 69 3.32 -14.99 20.02
CA SER A 69 4.02 -16.25 19.82
C SER A 69 4.45 -16.52 18.37
N ILE A 70 4.03 -15.70 17.42
CA ILE A 70 4.37 -15.86 15.99
C ILE A 70 5.19 -14.64 15.54
N PRO A 71 6.35 -14.85 14.86
CA PRO A 71 7.09 -13.76 14.24
C PRO A 71 6.18 -12.98 13.29
N LYS A 72 5.90 -11.72 13.64
CA LYS A 72 5.07 -10.82 12.84
C LYS A 72 5.82 -10.49 11.55
N PRO A 73 5.35 -10.95 10.37
CA PRO A 73 6.03 -10.62 9.12
C PRO A 73 5.99 -9.09 8.90
N PRO A 74 7.03 -8.51 8.27
CA PRO A 74 7.03 -7.10 7.96
C PRO A 74 5.91 -6.79 6.95
N ILE A 75 5.19 -5.70 7.16
CA ILE A 75 4.22 -5.19 6.18
C ILE A 75 5.00 -4.77 4.94
N THR A 76 4.72 -5.43 3.82
CA THR A 76 5.32 -5.08 2.53
C THR A 76 4.27 -4.45 1.63
N MET A 77 4.61 -3.29 1.06
CA MET A 77 3.77 -2.61 0.09
C MET A 77 4.47 -2.59 -1.26
N ARG A 78 3.74 -2.97 -2.31
CA ARG A 78 4.22 -2.91 -3.69
C ARG A 78 3.48 -1.79 -4.41
N LEU A 79 4.24 -0.85 -4.94
CA LEU A 79 3.72 0.22 -5.76
C LEU A 79 3.95 -0.11 -7.24
N ILE A 80 2.88 -0.12 -8.03
CA ILE A 80 2.96 -0.28 -9.48
C ILE A 80 3.06 1.12 -10.08
N VAL A 81 4.11 1.36 -10.86
CA VAL A 81 4.37 2.65 -11.50
C VAL A 81 4.60 2.42 -13.00
N PRO A 82 3.96 3.18 -13.90
CA PRO A 82 4.27 3.13 -15.32
C PRO A 82 5.75 3.40 -15.59
N ALA A 83 6.35 2.68 -16.54
CA ALA A 83 7.77 2.80 -16.86
C ALA A 83 8.20 4.25 -17.17
N THR A 84 7.30 5.04 -17.77
CA THR A 84 7.53 6.46 -18.07
C THR A 84 7.71 7.34 -16.83
N GLN A 85 7.06 6.99 -15.70
CA GLN A 85 7.17 7.72 -14.44
C GLN A 85 8.24 7.15 -13.49
N CYS A 86 8.67 5.90 -13.71
CA CYS A 86 9.77 5.30 -12.94
C CYS A 86 11.06 6.11 -13.04
N GLY A 87 11.36 6.72 -14.20
CA GLY A 87 12.56 7.53 -14.39
C GLY A 87 12.68 8.69 -13.39
N CYS A 88 11.55 9.31 -13.05
CA CYS A 88 11.47 10.42 -12.08
C CYS A 88 11.78 9.95 -10.65
N ILE A 89 11.30 8.76 -10.28
CA ILE A 89 11.50 8.15 -8.96
C ILE A 89 12.95 7.66 -8.80
N ILE A 90 13.52 7.10 -9.88
CA ILE A 90 14.89 6.58 -9.89
C ILE A 90 15.91 7.74 -9.85
N GLY A 91 15.64 8.82 -10.60
CA GLY A 91 16.55 9.93 -10.78
C GLY A 91 17.68 9.63 -11.76
N LYS A 92 18.38 10.69 -12.22
CA LYS A 92 19.49 10.56 -13.19
C LYS A 92 20.60 9.67 -12.60
N GLY A 93 20.89 8.55 -13.26
CA GLY A 93 21.89 7.57 -12.79
C GLY A 93 21.51 6.84 -11.49
N GLY A 94 20.23 6.85 -11.09
CA GLY A 94 19.78 6.22 -9.85
C GLY A 94 20.10 7.00 -8.58
N SER A 95 20.43 8.30 -8.67
CA SER A 95 20.77 9.13 -7.51
C SER A 95 19.61 9.23 -6.50
N LYS A 96 18.39 9.49 -6.97
CA LYS A 96 17.23 9.69 -6.10
C LYS A 96 16.83 8.40 -5.39
N ILE A 97 16.86 7.26 -6.10
CA ILE A 97 16.56 5.98 -5.46
C ILE A 97 17.66 5.53 -4.48
N LYS A 98 18.94 5.85 -4.75
CA LYS A 98 20.02 5.56 -3.80
C LYS A 98 19.79 6.32 -2.48
N GLU A 99 19.51 7.61 -2.57
CA GLU A 99 19.14 8.46 -1.42
C GLU A 99 17.92 7.89 -0.69
N ILE A 100 16.83 7.57 -1.41
CA ILE A 100 15.61 7.01 -0.79
C ILE A 100 15.89 5.66 -0.12
N ARG A 101 16.73 4.80 -0.71
CA ARG A 101 17.11 3.51 -0.11
C ARG A 101 17.92 3.70 1.17
N GLU A 102 18.83 4.66 1.19
CA GLU A 102 19.67 4.97 2.34
C GLU A 102 18.85 5.53 3.50
N VAL A 103 17.87 6.39 3.20
CA VAL A 103 16.94 6.94 4.20
C VAL A 103 15.93 5.89 4.67
N SER A 104 15.41 5.04 3.77
CA SER A 104 14.33 4.10 4.09
C SER A 104 14.81 2.74 4.63
N ASN A 105 16.06 2.34 4.37
CA ASN A 105 16.70 1.06 4.72
C ASN A 105 15.90 -0.23 4.36
N LYS A 106 14.73 -0.13 3.71
CA LYS A 106 13.81 -1.25 3.44
C LYS A 106 13.17 -1.25 2.05
N LEU A 107 13.45 -0.26 1.19
CA LEU A 107 12.84 -0.18 -0.14
C LEU A 107 13.59 -1.03 -1.18
N ARG A 108 13.01 -2.16 -1.61
CA ARG A 108 13.55 -3.03 -2.67
C ARG A 108 12.68 -2.96 -3.93
N ILE A 109 13.26 -2.57 -5.06
CA ILE A 109 12.57 -2.60 -6.37
C ILE A 109 12.87 -3.95 -7.04
N LYS A 110 11.84 -4.65 -7.51
CA LYS A 110 11.98 -5.75 -8.46
C LYS A 110 11.73 -5.18 -9.86
N GLY A 111 12.77 -5.25 -10.70
CA GLY A 111 12.68 -4.95 -12.13
C GLY A 111 12.17 -6.15 -12.90
#